data_AF-A0A3E0IMP8-F1
#
_entry.id   AF-A0A3E0IMP8-F1
#
_cell.length_a   1.000
_cell.length_b   1.000
_cell.length_c   1.000
_cell.angle_alpha   90.00
_cell.angle_beta   90.00
_cell.angle_gamma   90.00
#
_symmetry.space_group_name_H-M   'P 1'
#
loop_
_entity.id
_entity.type
_entity.pdbx_description
1 polymer ?
#
loop_
_entity_poly.entity_id
_entity_poly.type
_entity_poly.pdbx_seq_one_letter_code
_entity_poly.pdbx_strand_id
1 'polypeptide(L)'
;MFNLMTAESYRLRHKRALHLVMSISVILIVLAAIVIAYFGHTDKSFPYFRMDFYFMSAVGINIATVLVIYFFGVSLLTTTDYQMISHAIAFGQSRENIFMSKLAISLFYFVLFCIVSMIEMFFVSAIIFPDFDETWLVTLKAIFNIMPIFLAIFCVSFSLAILRINYLITIIVLMFLFLLSEKLTYMLSKTSEIFEFIHQYTPGQLYLNNLAGYYNRDLTIDFSYWLVGGICVCLFLIVSFIKFKKKEF
;
A
#
# COMPACT_ATOMS: atom_id res chain seq x y z
N MET A 1 -15.29 17.98 14.28
CA MET A 1 -14.65 17.03 13.33
C MET A 1 -14.53 17.62 11.93
N PHE A 2 -15.61 18.13 11.32
CA PHE A 2 -15.56 18.65 9.93
C PHE A 2 -14.51 19.77 9.73
N ASN A 3 -14.41 20.74 10.64
CA ASN A 3 -13.39 21.81 10.56
C ASN A 3 -11.95 21.28 10.65
N LEU A 4 -11.73 20.17 11.38
CA LEU A 4 -10.42 19.52 11.43
C LEU A 4 -10.12 18.82 10.11
N MET A 5 -11.12 18.15 9.52
CA MET A 5 -10.98 17.49 8.23
C MET A 5 -10.70 18.48 7.09
N THR A 6 -11.35 19.64 7.08
CA THR A 6 -11.09 20.69 6.08
C THR A 6 -9.69 21.29 6.24
N ALA A 7 -9.26 21.56 7.48
CA ALA A 7 -7.91 22.02 7.77
C ALA A 7 -6.84 21.00 7.37
N GLU A 8 -7.05 19.72 7.67
CA GLU A 8 -6.15 18.63 7.25
C GLU A 8 -6.10 18.47 5.73
N SER A 9 -7.25 18.56 5.04
CA SER A 9 -7.29 18.49 3.59
C SER A 9 -6.53 19.65 2.93
N TYR A 10 -6.72 20.87 3.46
CA TYR A 10 -5.96 22.04 3.01
C TYR A 10 -4.45 21.83 3.22
N ARG A 11 -4.05 21.33 4.39
CA ARG A 11 -2.65 21.05 4.72
C ARG A 11 -2.02 20.05 3.76
N LEU A 12 -2.67 18.90 3.52
CA LEU A 12 -2.13 17.86 2.63
C LEU A 12 -1.99 18.36 1.19
N ARG A 13 -2.93 19.17 0.70
CA ARG A 13 -2.86 19.77 -0.64
C ARG A 13 -1.64 20.66 -0.85
N HIS A 14 -1.11 21.27 0.20
CA HIS A 14 0.07 22.14 0.12
C HIS A 14 1.36 21.43 0.54
N LYS A 15 1.30 20.14 0.87
CA LYS A 15 2.45 19.39 1.36
C LYS A 15 3.31 18.88 0.21
N ARG A 16 4.42 19.58 -0.05
CA ARG A 16 5.36 19.26 -1.15
C ARG A 16 5.86 17.81 -1.12
N ALA A 17 6.19 17.29 0.06
CA ALA A 17 6.71 15.93 0.21
C ALA A 17 5.71 14.87 -0.28
N LEU A 18 4.42 15.07 -0.01
CA LEU A 18 3.35 14.17 -0.44
C LEU A 18 3.24 14.17 -1.97
N HIS A 19 3.22 15.34 -2.59
CA HIS A 19 3.18 15.47 -4.06
C HIS A 19 4.42 14.88 -4.73
N LEU A 20 5.59 15.09 -4.15
CA LEU A 20 6.84 14.53 -4.67
C LEU A 20 6.80 12.99 -4.67
N VAL A 21 6.36 12.36 -3.58
CA VAL A 21 6.21 10.89 -3.51
C VAL A 21 5.22 10.40 -4.55
N MET A 22 4.06 11.07 -4.69
CA MET A 22 3.07 10.70 -5.71
C MET A 22 3.63 10.84 -7.12
N SER A 23 4.23 11.97 -7.46
CA SER A 23 4.79 12.22 -8.79
C SER A 23 5.92 11.26 -9.14
N ILE A 24 6.84 10.97 -8.21
CA ILE A 24 7.91 9.98 -8.46
C ILE A 24 7.31 8.59 -8.71
N SER A 25 6.31 8.19 -7.92
CA SER A 25 5.69 6.87 -8.07
C SER A 25 5.02 6.69 -9.43
N VAL A 26 4.25 7.70 -9.86
CA VAL A 26 3.64 7.79 -11.19
C VAL A 26 4.70 7.73 -12.29
N ILE A 27 5.73 8.58 -12.20
CA ILE A 27 6.82 8.60 -13.19
C ILE A 27 7.52 7.23 -13.29
N LEU A 28 7.75 6.54 -12.18
CA LEU A 28 8.37 5.21 -12.17
C LEU A 28 7.51 4.17 -12.90
N ILE A 29 6.19 4.23 -12.74
CA ILE A 29 5.24 3.36 -13.44
C ILE A 29 5.35 3.59 -14.95
N VAL A 30 5.27 4.84 -15.41
CA VAL A 30 5.42 5.17 -16.85
C VAL A 30 6.79 4.75 -17.39
N LEU A 31 7.87 5.05 -16.66
CA LEU A 31 9.22 4.70 -17.08
C LEU A 31 9.41 3.20 -17.24
N ALA A 32 8.82 2.39 -16.36
CA ALA A 32 8.85 0.94 -16.50
C ALA A 32 8.21 0.50 -17.83
N ALA A 33 7.06 1.08 -18.20
CA ALA A 33 6.41 0.79 -19.48
C ALA A 33 7.28 1.17 -20.68
N ILE A 34 7.86 2.38 -20.66
CA ILE A 34 8.73 2.89 -21.74
C ILE A 34 9.95 1.98 -21.93
N VAL A 35 10.59 1.57 -20.82
CA VAL A 35 11.75 0.68 -20.88
C VAL A 35 11.37 -0.67 -21.50
N ILE A 36 10.26 -1.26 -21.08
CA ILE A 36 9.77 -2.53 -21.63
C ILE A 36 9.45 -2.38 -23.13
N ALA A 37 8.80 -1.28 -23.53
CA ALA A 37 8.45 -0.99 -24.92
C ALA A 37 9.69 -0.81 -25.80
N TYR A 38 10.69 -0.08 -25.31
CA TYR A 38 11.94 0.15 -26.03
C TYR A 38 12.65 -1.17 -26.37
N PHE A 39 12.78 -2.07 -25.39
CA PHE A 39 13.38 -3.38 -25.64
C PHE A 39 12.50 -4.28 -26.51
N GLY A 40 11.17 -4.21 -26.35
CA GLY A 40 10.22 -4.94 -27.20
C GLY A 40 10.29 -4.57 -28.68
N HIS A 41 10.57 -3.30 -28.99
CA HIS A 41 10.75 -2.85 -30.37
C HIS A 41 12.15 -3.06 -30.94
N THR A 42 13.17 -3.04 -30.07
CA THR A 42 14.58 -3.17 -30.49
C THR A 42 14.97 -4.62 -30.72
N ASP A 43 14.46 -5.55 -29.91
CA ASP A 43 14.74 -6.97 -30.00
C ASP A 43 13.44 -7.77 -30.17
N LYS A 44 13.27 -8.36 -31.37
CA LYS A 44 12.10 -9.19 -31.69
C LYS A 44 12.00 -10.46 -30.84
N SER A 45 13.07 -10.86 -30.16
CA SER A 45 13.09 -12.03 -29.28
C SER A 45 12.81 -11.67 -27.81
N PHE A 46 12.56 -10.39 -27.49
CA PHE A 46 12.32 -9.93 -26.13
C PHE A 46 10.98 -10.47 -25.58
N PRO A 47 11.00 -11.35 -24.56
CA PRO A 47 9.80 -12.08 -24.14
C PRO A 47 8.87 -11.27 -23.21
N TYR A 48 9.31 -10.08 -22.77
CA TYR A 48 8.64 -9.29 -21.74
C TYR A 48 7.82 -8.12 -22.29
N PHE A 49 7.71 -7.98 -23.62
CA PHE A 49 6.86 -6.98 -24.24
C PHE A 49 5.38 -7.37 -24.18
N ARG A 50 4.84 -7.38 -22.97
CA ARG A 50 3.50 -7.86 -22.63
C ARG A 50 2.96 -7.12 -21.41
N MET A 51 1.64 -6.97 -21.32
CA MET A 51 0.96 -6.30 -20.22
C MET A 51 1.17 -7.02 -18.88
N ASP A 52 1.20 -8.36 -18.89
CA ASP A 52 1.37 -9.17 -17.68
C ASP A 52 2.67 -8.85 -16.94
N PHE A 53 3.77 -8.75 -17.68
CA PHE A 53 5.08 -8.43 -17.13
C PHE A 53 5.15 -6.98 -16.64
N TYR A 54 4.50 -6.05 -17.34
CA TYR A 54 4.43 -4.65 -16.90
C TYR A 54 3.69 -4.52 -15.57
N PHE A 55 2.53 -5.15 -15.42
CA PHE A 55 1.80 -5.17 -14.16
C PHE A 55 2.63 -5.80 -13.03
N MET A 56 3.30 -6.93 -13.28
CA MET A 56 4.19 -7.54 -12.30
C MET A 56 5.36 -6.64 -11.91
N SER A 57 5.88 -5.85 -12.85
CA SER A 57 6.97 -4.92 -12.56
C SER A 57 6.50 -3.73 -11.73
N ALA A 58 5.31 -3.19 -12.01
CA ALA A 58 4.75 -2.05 -11.30
C ALA A 58 4.20 -2.41 -9.92
N VAL A 59 3.46 -3.52 -9.83
CA VAL A 59 2.71 -3.92 -8.64
C VAL A 59 3.39 -5.07 -7.91
N GLY A 60 4.00 -6.00 -8.65
CA GLY A 60 4.57 -7.29 -8.21
C GLY A 60 5.95 -7.20 -7.54
N ILE A 61 6.64 -6.06 -7.61
CA ILE A 61 7.84 -5.81 -6.82
C ILE A 61 7.44 -5.47 -5.38
N ASN A 62 7.12 -6.53 -4.65
CA ASN A 62 6.66 -6.55 -3.26
C ASN A 62 7.34 -5.51 -2.34
N ILE A 63 8.66 -5.40 -2.41
CA ILE A 63 9.45 -4.45 -1.61
C ILE A 63 9.19 -3.00 -2.03
N ALA A 64 9.23 -2.71 -3.32
CA ALA A 64 9.05 -1.35 -3.84
C ALA A 64 7.65 -0.84 -3.51
N THR A 65 6.63 -1.69 -3.69
CA THR A 65 5.25 -1.38 -3.37
C THR A 65 5.05 -1.07 -1.88
N VAL A 66 5.61 -1.90 -0.99
CA VAL A 66 5.57 -1.65 0.46
C VAL A 66 6.26 -0.32 0.80
N LEU A 67 7.40 -0.02 0.19
CA LEU A 67 8.13 1.23 0.43
C LEU A 67 7.38 2.46 -0.07
N VAL A 68 6.76 2.40 -1.26
CA VAL A 68 5.95 3.51 -1.79
C VAL A 68 4.78 3.82 -0.86
N ILE A 69 4.03 2.79 -0.44
CA ILE A 69 2.90 2.95 0.48
C ILE A 69 3.38 3.50 1.84
N TYR A 70 4.53 3.03 2.32
CA TYR A 70 5.15 3.53 3.54
C TYR A 70 5.52 5.02 3.43
N PHE A 71 6.26 5.41 2.38
CA PHE A 71 6.67 6.81 2.18
C PHE A 71 5.47 7.72 2.00
N PHE A 72 4.41 7.24 1.35
CA PHE A 72 3.12 7.93 1.32
C PHE A 72 2.59 8.13 2.74
N GLY A 73 2.47 7.06 3.54
CA GLY A 73 2.02 7.08 4.93
C GLY A 73 2.80 8.05 5.83
N VAL A 74 4.12 8.04 5.72
CA VAL A 74 5.01 8.92 6.49
C VAL A 74 4.94 10.37 6.01
N SER A 75 4.86 10.60 4.70
CA SER A 75 4.77 11.95 4.15
C SER A 75 3.54 12.71 4.66
N LEU A 76 2.50 12.00 5.12
CA LEU A 76 1.30 12.59 5.71
C LEU A 76 1.54 13.19 7.11
N LEU A 77 2.53 12.69 7.86
CA LEU A 77 2.82 13.03 9.27
C LEU A 77 4.30 13.46 9.43
N THR A 78 4.55 14.76 9.47
CA THR A 78 5.87 15.39 9.70
C THR A 78 6.01 15.89 11.13
N THR A 79 7.24 16.23 11.53
CA THR A 79 7.56 16.83 12.84
C THR A 79 6.73 18.08 13.17
N THR A 80 6.43 18.91 12.19
CA THR A 80 5.53 20.06 12.31
C THR A 80 4.08 19.66 12.63
N ASP A 81 3.62 18.52 12.14
CA ASP A 81 2.25 18.03 12.38
C ASP A 81 2.06 17.62 13.84
N TYR A 82 3.13 17.19 14.50
CA TYR A 82 3.10 16.84 15.91
C TYR A 82 2.93 18.05 16.82
N GLN A 83 3.48 19.21 16.45
CA GLN A 83 3.25 20.48 17.16
C GLN A 83 1.82 20.97 16.93
N MET A 84 1.27 20.81 15.72
CA MET A 84 -0.13 21.13 15.46
C MET A 84 -1.09 20.26 16.27
N ILE A 85 -0.75 18.99 16.53
CA ILE A 85 -1.54 18.11 17.40
C ILE A 85 -1.57 18.64 18.84
N SER A 86 -0.43 19.04 19.42
CA SER A 86 -0.40 19.56 20.79
C SER A 86 -1.18 20.87 20.91
N HIS A 87 -1.05 21.78 19.93
CA HIS A 87 -1.85 23.01 19.88
C HIS A 87 -3.35 22.72 19.77
N ALA A 88 -3.78 21.81 18.88
CA ALA A 88 -5.18 21.45 18.73
C ALA A 88 -5.79 20.91 20.04
N ILE A 89 -5.02 20.11 20.79
CA ILE A 89 -5.41 19.62 22.13
C ILE A 89 -5.54 20.79 23.12
N ALA A 90 -4.58 21.72 23.13
CA ALA A 90 -4.62 22.90 24.01
C ALA A 90 -5.83 23.82 23.71
N PHE A 91 -6.28 23.87 22.44
CA PHE A 91 -7.50 24.57 22.03
C PHE A 91 -8.79 23.74 22.23
N GLY A 92 -8.74 22.66 23.01
CA GLY A 92 -9.92 21.90 23.44
C GLY A 92 -10.45 20.87 22.45
N GLN A 93 -9.70 20.53 21.38
CA GLN A 93 -10.12 19.44 20.48
C GLN A 93 -9.86 18.07 21.12
N SER A 94 -10.86 17.18 21.05
CA SER A 94 -10.69 15.83 21.58
C SER A 94 -9.65 15.05 20.76
N ARG A 95 -8.84 14.25 21.46
CA ARG A 95 -7.83 13.37 20.83
C ARG A 95 -8.46 12.41 19.82
N GLU A 96 -9.69 11.97 20.08
CA GLU A 96 -10.45 11.08 19.19
C GLU A 96 -10.76 11.75 17.86
N ASN A 97 -11.25 13.00 17.90
CA ASN A 97 -11.55 13.76 16.70
C ASN A 97 -10.30 14.05 15.88
N ILE A 98 -9.16 14.31 16.54
CA ILE A 98 -7.88 14.53 15.86
C ILE A 98 -7.43 13.26 15.13
N PHE A 99 -7.44 12.11 15.82
CA PHE A 99 -7.06 10.83 15.23
C PHE A 99 -7.94 10.47 14.04
N MET A 100 -9.27 10.51 14.22
CA MET A 100 -10.22 10.13 13.16
C MET A 100 -10.18 11.09 11.97
N SER A 101 -10.04 12.41 12.20
CA SER A 101 -9.93 13.38 11.10
C SER A 101 -8.67 13.15 10.27
N LYS A 102 -7.52 12.90 10.93
CA LYS A 102 -6.26 12.60 10.24
C LYS A 102 -6.32 11.27 9.50
N LEU A 103 -6.88 10.22 10.11
CA LEU A 103 -7.04 8.92 9.47
C LEU A 103 -7.94 9.02 8.23
N ALA A 104 -9.13 9.62 8.36
CA ALA A 104 -10.11 9.71 7.28
C ALA A 104 -9.56 10.48 6.07
N ILE A 105 -8.95 11.65 6.31
CA ILE A 105 -8.36 12.45 5.23
C ILE A 105 -7.15 11.74 4.61
N SER A 106 -6.27 11.16 5.42
CA SER A 106 -5.10 10.43 4.90
C SER A 106 -5.50 9.22 4.06
N LEU A 107 -6.48 8.46 4.53
CA LEU A 107 -7.02 7.30 3.82
C LEU A 107 -7.70 7.71 2.51
N PHE A 108 -8.45 8.82 2.51
CA PHE A 108 -9.06 9.36 1.30
C PHE A 108 -8.01 9.71 0.23
N TYR A 109 -6.94 10.43 0.61
CA TYR A 109 -5.86 10.76 -0.32
C TYR A 109 -5.11 9.50 -0.80
N PHE A 110 -4.92 8.50 0.07
CA PHE A 110 -4.31 7.23 -0.32
C PHE A 110 -5.16 6.47 -1.36
N VAL A 111 -6.46 6.34 -1.11
CA VAL A 111 -7.39 5.68 -2.05
C VAL A 111 -7.43 6.43 -3.38
N LEU A 112 -7.47 7.76 -3.36
CA LEU A 112 -7.42 8.58 -4.57
C LEU A 112 -6.13 8.34 -5.35
N PHE A 113 -4.98 8.31 -4.66
CA PHE A 113 -3.69 8.00 -5.28
C PHE A 113 -3.68 6.61 -5.93
N CYS A 114 -4.19 5.58 -5.25
CA CYS A 114 -4.30 4.23 -5.81
C CYS A 114 -5.17 4.21 -7.08
N ILE A 115 -6.32 4.90 -7.06
CA ILE A 115 -7.21 4.99 -8.23
C ILE A 115 -6.52 5.69 -9.40
N VAL A 116 -5.84 6.82 -9.15
CA VAL A 116 -5.11 7.55 -10.21
C VAL A 116 -4.01 6.69 -10.80
N SER A 117 -3.21 6.04 -9.96
CA SER A 117 -2.10 5.16 -10.40
C SER A 117 -2.62 3.97 -11.20
N MET A 118 -3.78 3.44 -10.81
CA MET A 118 -4.46 2.36 -11.53
C MET A 118 -4.93 2.82 -12.92
N ILE A 119 -5.65 3.95 -13.00
CA ILE A 119 -6.14 4.52 -14.28
C ILE A 119 -4.97 4.76 -15.22
N GLU A 120 -3.90 5.37 -14.71
CA GLU A 120 -2.68 5.62 -15.45
C GLU A 120 -2.06 4.32 -15.97
N MET A 121 -1.89 3.32 -15.11
CA MET A 121 -1.34 2.02 -15.50
C MET A 121 -2.16 1.36 -16.62
N PHE A 122 -3.50 1.40 -16.55
CA PHE A 122 -4.36 0.88 -17.62
C PHE A 122 -4.24 1.71 -18.91
N PHE A 123 -4.21 3.04 -18.80
CA PHE A 123 -4.09 3.93 -19.94
C PHE A 123 -2.76 3.72 -20.69
N VAL A 124 -1.66 3.68 -19.94
CA VAL A 124 -0.33 3.38 -20.49
C VAL A 124 -0.32 1.97 -21.11
N SER A 125 -0.93 0.99 -20.45
CA SER A 125 -0.98 -0.37 -20.97
C SER A 125 -1.74 -0.49 -22.28
N ALA A 126 -2.89 0.19 -22.40
CA ALA A 126 -3.72 0.16 -23.60
C ALA A 126 -3.04 0.81 -24.82
N ILE A 127 -2.13 1.75 -24.59
CA ILE A 127 -1.39 2.44 -25.66
C ILE A 127 -0.17 1.62 -26.12
N ILE A 128 0.53 1.01 -25.17
CA ILE A 128 1.86 0.42 -25.41
C ILE A 128 1.78 -1.07 -25.71
N PHE A 129 0.95 -1.83 -24.99
CA PHE A 129 1.00 -3.29 -25.01
C PHE A 129 -0.09 -3.89 -25.90
N PRO A 130 0.26 -4.86 -26.76
CA PRO A 130 -0.67 -5.44 -27.72
C PRO A 130 -1.67 -6.43 -27.11
N ASP A 131 -1.40 -6.99 -25.93
CA ASP A 131 -2.18 -8.03 -25.25
C ASP A 131 -3.16 -7.48 -24.20
N PHE A 132 -3.44 -6.18 -24.25
CA PHE A 132 -4.32 -5.50 -23.30
C PHE A 132 -5.71 -6.14 -23.20
N ASP A 133 -6.34 -6.40 -24.34
CA ASP A 133 -7.73 -6.89 -24.43
C ASP A 133 -7.91 -8.26 -23.75
N GLU A 134 -6.87 -9.08 -23.72
CA GLU A 134 -6.91 -10.40 -23.08
C GLU A 134 -6.63 -10.35 -21.57
N THR A 135 -5.85 -9.36 -21.11
CA THR A 135 -5.20 -9.41 -19.79
C THR A 135 -5.80 -8.42 -18.78
N TRP A 136 -6.55 -7.41 -19.23
CA TRP A 136 -7.08 -6.36 -18.36
C TRP A 136 -8.03 -6.90 -17.27
N LEU A 137 -8.89 -7.86 -17.58
CA LEU A 137 -9.82 -8.46 -16.61
C LEU A 137 -9.09 -9.21 -15.50
N VAL A 138 -8.08 -10.01 -15.86
CA VAL A 138 -7.25 -10.74 -14.89
C VAL A 138 -6.47 -9.75 -14.02
N THR A 139 -6.04 -8.64 -14.60
CA THR A 139 -5.36 -7.54 -13.89
C THR A 139 -6.26 -6.88 -12.86
N LEU A 140 -7.53 -6.62 -13.20
CA LEU A 140 -8.51 -6.09 -12.25
C LEU A 140 -8.75 -7.03 -11.07
N LYS A 141 -8.86 -8.34 -11.33
CA LYS A 141 -9.00 -9.34 -10.26
C LYS A 141 -7.77 -9.36 -9.35
N ALA A 142 -6.57 -9.27 -9.93
CA ALA A 142 -5.33 -9.22 -9.18
C ALA A 142 -5.26 -7.99 -8.27
N ILE A 143 -5.62 -6.82 -8.78
CA ILE A 143 -5.67 -5.59 -7.97
C ILE A 143 -6.70 -5.73 -6.86
N PHE A 144 -7.90 -6.25 -7.16
CA PHE A 144 -8.97 -6.41 -6.18
C PHE A 144 -8.57 -7.31 -5.00
N ASN A 145 -7.89 -8.42 -5.29
CA ASN A 145 -7.39 -9.31 -4.25
C ASN A 145 -6.32 -8.65 -3.37
N ILE A 146 -5.35 -7.91 -3.93
CA ILE A 146 -4.27 -7.33 -3.10
C ILE A 146 -4.64 -6.00 -2.42
N MET A 147 -5.69 -5.32 -2.89
CA MET A 147 -6.14 -4.04 -2.32
C MET A 147 -6.26 -4.04 -0.79
N PRO A 148 -6.90 -5.02 -0.12
CA PRO A 148 -6.94 -5.08 1.34
C PRO A 148 -5.56 -5.18 2.00
N ILE A 149 -4.56 -5.81 1.35
CA ILE A 149 -3.19 -5.86 1.85
C ILE A 149 -2.53 -4.47 1.74
N PHE A 150 -2.75 -3.74 0.64
CA PHE A 150 -2.24 -2.37 0.50
C PHE A 150 -2.85 -1.42 1.52
N LEU A 151 -4.16 -1.54 1.78
CA LEU A 151 -4.83 -0.82 2.86
C LEU A 151 -4.23 -1.17 4.22
N ALA A 152 -3.90 -2.45 4.46
CA ALA A 152 -3.22 -2.86 5.69
C ALA A 152 -1.84 -2.20 5.82
N ILE A 153 -0.99 -2.24 4.78
CA ILE A 153 0.34 -1.58 4.80
C ILE A 153 0.19 -0.09 5.13
N PHE A 154 -0.76 0.59 4.48
CA PHE A 154 -1.04 2.00 4.74
C PHE A 154 -1.47 2.24 6.19
N CYS A 155 -2.47 1.50 6.68
CA CYS A 155 -3.00 1.66 8.04
C CYS A 155 -1.96 1.34 9.12
N VAL A 156 -1.10 0.33 8.91
CA VAL A 156 0.03 0.04 9.81
C VAL A 156 1.03 1.19 9.79
N SER A 157 1.39 1.70 8.60
CA SER A 157 2.30 2.84 8.44
C SER A 157 1.76 4.08 9.16
N PHE A 158 0.49 4.42 8.93
CA PHE A 158 -0.20 5.52 9.60
C PHE A 158 -0.22 5.33 11.12
N SER A 159 -0.57 4.13 11.60
CA SER A 159 -0.65 3.79 13.02
C SER A 159 0.69 3.97 13.73
N LEU A 160 1.79 3.55 13.11
CA LEU A 160 3.12 3.69 13.68
C LEU A 160 3.60 5.15 13.61
N ALA A 161 3.33 5.85 12.50
CA ALA A 161 3.66 7.25 12.34
C ALA A 161 2.92 8.15 13.33
N ILE A 162 1.60 7.98 13.53
CA ILE A 162 0.84 8.82 14.46
C ILE A 162 1.26 8.60 15.92
N LEU A 163 1.79 7.41 16.23
CA LEU A 163 2.39 7.08 17.51
C LEU A 163 3.85 7.57 17.66
N ARG A 164 4.40 8.34 16.71
CA ARG A 164 5.80 8.82 16.71
C ARG A 164 6.83 7.68 16.85
N ILE A 165 6.52 6.50 16.31
CA ILE A 165 7.52 5.42 16.23
C ILE A 165 8.59 5.85 15.21
N ASN A 166 9.86 5.53 15.49
CA ASN A 166 10.98 5.87 14.62
C ASN A 166 10.76 5.30 13.21
N TYR A 167 11.03 6.11 12.18
CA TYR A 167 10.92 5.73 10.77
C TYR A 167 11.60 4.40 10.43
N LEU A 168 12.82 4.16 10.92
CA LEU A 168 13.56 2.91 10.70
C LEU A 168 12.83 1.71 11.32
N ILE A 169 12.31 1.86 12.54
CA ILE A 169 11.54 0.81 13.21
C ILE A 169 10.25 0.53 12.43
N THR A 170 9.59 1.56 11.92
CA THR A 170 8.39 1.39 11.08
C THR A 170 8.69 0.58 9.82
N ILE A 171 9.79 0.88 9.13
CA ILE A 171 10.22 0.11 7.94
C ILE A 171 10.48 -1.35 8.33
N ILE A 172 11.24 -1.60 9.40
CA ILE A 172 11.54 -2.96 9.86
C ILE A 172 10.26 -3.73 10.16
N VAL A 173 9.29 -3.11 10.86
CA VAL A 173 8.00 -3.74 11.17
C VAL A 173 7.21 -4.05 9.91
N LEU A 174 7.15 -3.14 8.95
CA LEU A 174 6.45 -3.38 7.68
C LEU A 174 7.11 -4.47 6.85
N MET A 175 8.43 -4.45 6.71
CA MET A 175 9.15 -5.51 6.01
C MET A 175 8.98 -6.86 6.71
N PHE A 176 9.00 -6.87 8.04
CA PHE A 176 8.75 -8.10 8.78
C PHE A 176 7.34 -8.63 8.52
N LEU A 177 6.31 -7.81 8.65
CA LEU A 177 4.92 -8.22 8.54
C LEU A 177 4.51 -8.64 7.12
N PHE A 178 4.95 -7.91 6.10
CA PHE A 178 4.46 -8.08 4.73
C PHE A 178 5.42 -8.82 3.81
N LEU A 179 6.68 -9.04 4.22
CA LEU A 179 7.68 -9.70 3.37
C LEU A 179 8.38 -10.87 4.06
N LEU A 180 8.88 -10.70 5.29
CA LEU A 180 9.68 -11.74 5.97
C LEU A 180 8.83 -12.76 6.73
N SER A 181 7.60 -12.40 7.10
CA SER A 181 6.67 -13.28 7.83
C SER A 181 6.36 -14.57 7.08
N GLU A 182 6.23 -14.49 5.76
CA GLU A 182 6.01 -15.62 4.86
C GLU A 182 7.18 -16.62 4.94
N LYS A 183 8.41 -16.16 4.76
CA LYS A 183 9.60 -17.03 4.86
C LYS A 183 9.75 -17.69 6.22
N LEU A 184 9.50 -16.95 7.30
CA LEU A 184 9.63 -17.47 8.65
C LEU A 184 8.57 -18.53 8.95
N THR A 185 7.31 -18.26 8.57
CA THR A 185 6.22 -19.22 8.72
C THR A 185 6.37 -20.44 7.81
N TYR A 186 6.94 -20.28 6.62
CA TYR A 186 7.30 -21.39 5.73
C TYR A 186 8.35 -22.32 6.35
N MET A 187 9.35 -21.78 7.05
CA MET A 187 10.33 -22.62 7.74
C MET A 187 9.66 -23.40 8.88
N LEU A 188 8.73 -22.76 9.61
CA LEU A 188 8.02 -23.37 10.72
C LEU A 188 6.92 -24.35 10.28
N SER A 189 6.32 -24.17 9.10
CA SER A 189 5.27 -25.06 8.58
C SER A 189 5.77 -26.50 8.41
N LYS A 190 7.07 -26.68 8.16
CA LYS A 190 7.72 -28.00 8.11
C LYS A 190 7.69 -28.76 9.43
N THR A 191 7.35 -28.10 10.54
CA THR A 191 7.37 -28.69 11.89
C THR A 191 5.99 -28.95 12.48
N SER A 192 4.94 -28.27 12.00
CA SER A 192 3.57 -28.42 12.53
C SER A 192 2.52 -27.93 11.54
N GLU A 193 1.38 -28.63 11.50
CA GLU A 193 0.18 -28.25 10.73
C GLU A 193 -0.37 -26.86 11.11
N ILE A 194 -0.18 -26.41 12.36
CA ILE A 194 -0.60 -25.07 12.79
C ILE A 194 0.18 -23.99 12.04
N PHE A 195 1.49 -24.19 11.87
CA PHE A 195 2.32 -23.23 11.14
C PHE A 195 2.09 -23.30 9.63
N GLU A 196 1.69 -24.44 9.10
CA GLU A 196 1.22 -24.56 7.72
C GLU A 196 -0.05 -23.73 7.50
N PHE A 197 -1.03 -23.85 8.39
CA PHE A 197 -2.23 -23.01 8.34
C PHE A 197 -1.87 -21.52 8.42
N ILE A 198 -1.02 -21.10 9.37
CA ILE A 198 -0.62 -19.68 9.50
C ILE A 198 0.10 -19.20 8.24
N HIS A 199 1.00 -20.00 7.67
CA HIS A 199 1.77 -19.65 6.48
C HIS A 199 0.85 -19.29 5.30
N GLN A 200 -0.19 -20.10 5.04
CA GLN A 200 -1.15 -19.88 3.96
C GLN A 200 -1.86 -18.53 4.03
N TYR A 201 -2.05 -18.00 5.24
CA TYR A 201 -2.74 -16.72 5.49
C TYR A 201 -1.79 -15.57 5.84
N THR A 202 -0.48 -15.72 5.63
CA THR A 202 0.42 -14.58 5.74
C THR A 202 0.24 -13.59 4.59
N PRO A 203 0.31 -12.26 4.82
CA PRO A 203 0.18 -11.28 3.75
C PRO A 203 1.18 -11.49 2.60
N GLY A 204 2.40 -11.92 2.92
CA GLY A 204 3.42 -12.24 1.93
C GLY A 204 3.04 -13.44 1.06
N GLN A 205 2.55 -14.53 1.64
CA GLN A 205 2.13 -15.71 0.89
C GLN A 205 0.91 -15.43 0.01
N LEU A 206 -0.08 -14.72 0.55
CA LEU A 206 -1.25 -14.30 -0.22
C LEU A 206 -0.84 -13.46 -1.42
N TYR A 207 0.05 -12.50 -1.23
CA TYR A 207 0.57 -11.71 -2.34
C TYR A 207 1.27 -12.57 -3.40
N LEU A 208 2.13 -13.52 -2.98
CA LEU A 208 2.80 -14.44 -3.91
C LEU A 208 1.80 -15.33 -4.67
N ASN A 209 0.78 -15.85 -3.99
CA ASN A 209 -0.29 -16.63 -4.60
C ASN A 209 -1.06 -15.81 -5.65
N ASN A 210 -1.35 -14.54 -5.35
CA ASN A 210 -2.02 -13.66 -6.30
C ASN A 210 -1.17 -13.38 -7.54
N LEU A 211 0.14 -13.19 -7.36
CA LEU A 211 1.06 -13.02 -8.49
C LEU A 211 1.19 -14.29 -9.33
N ALA A 212 1.31 -15.45 -8.69
CA ALA A 212 1.37 -16.73 -9.38
C ALA A 212 0.09 -16.98 -10.18
N GLY A 213 -1.08 -16.75 -9.58
CA GLY A 213 -2.37 -16.91 -10.26
C GLY A 213 -2.60 -15.88 -11.37
N TYR A 214 -2.09 -14.66 -11.20
CA TYR A 214 -2.10 -13.65 -12.27
C TYR A 214 -1.28 -14.12 -13.48
N TYR A 215 -0.07 -14.64 -13.26
CA TYR A 215 0.81 -15.13 -14.32
C TYR A 215 0.22 -16.34 -15.06
N ASN A 216 -0.41 -17.26 -14.32
CA ASN A 216 -1.04 -18.46 -14.88
C ASN A 216 -2.41 -18.18 -15.53
N ARG A 217 -2.90 -16.94 -15.48
CA ARG A 217 -4.23 -16.52 -15.95
C ARG A 217 -5.41 -17.29 -15.33
N ASP A 218 -5.20 -17.96 -14.19
CA ASP A 218 -6.20 -18.75 -13.47
C ASP A 218 -6.75 -18.05 -12.22
N LEU A 219 -6.48 -16.74 -12.10
CA LEU A 219 -6.83 -15.97 -10.92
C LEU A 219 -8.35 -15.85 -10.71
N THR A 220 -8.80 -16.32 -9.55
CA THR A 220 -10.14 -16.13 -9.02
C THR A 220 -10.14 -15.09 -7.90
N ILE A 221 -11.31 -14.49 -7.64
CA ILE A 221 -11.47 -13.59 -6.51
C ILE A 221 -11.59 -14.44 -5.25
N ASP A 222 -10.74 -14.16 -4.26
CA ASP A 222 -10.70 -14.89 -3.00
C ASP A 222 -10.88 -13.93 -1.82
N PHE A 223 -11.79 -14.29 -0.92
CA PHE A 223 -12.11 -13.49 0.25
C PHE A 223 -11.03 -13.54 1.34
N SER A 224 -10.15 -14.55 1.31
CA SER A 224 -9.04 -14.70 2.25
C SER A 224 -8.16 -13.46 2.34
N TYR A 225 -7.92 -12.79 1.20
CA TYR A 225 -7.17 -11.54 1.13
C TYR A 225 -7.81 -10.40 1.92
N TRP A 226 -9.13 -10.28 1.80
CA TRP A 226 -9.93 -9.26 2.48
C TRP A 226 -10.01 -9.51 3.97
N LEU A 227 -10.11 -10.77 4.37
CA LEU A 227 -10.11 -11.18 5.77
C LEU A 227 -8.77 -10.85 6.42
N VAL A 228 -7.65 -11.28 5.83
CA VAL A 228 -6.31 -11.04 6.40
C VAL A 228 -5.97 -9.55 6.44
N GLY A 229 -6.19 -8.84 5.33
CA GLY A 229 -5.96 -7.39 5.28
C GLY A 229 -6.86 -6.64 6.27
N GLY A 230 -8.14 -7.01 6.36
CA GLY A 230 -9.09 -6.43 7.32
C GLY A 230 -8.68 -6.64 8.78
N ILE A 231 -8.23 -7.85 9.14
CA ILE A 231 -7.71 -8.13 10.48
C ILE A 231 -6.51 -7.24 10.79
N CYS A 232 -5.54 -7.13 9.88
CA CYS A 232 -4.37 -6.27 10.07
C CYS A 232 -4.77 -4.80 10.26
N VAL A 233 -5.67 -4.27 9.42
CA VAL A 233 -6.20 -2.91 9.53
C VAL A 233 -6.85 -2.69 10.90
N CYS A 234 -7.79 -3.55 11.29
CA CYS A 234 -8.52 -3.42 12.54
C CYS A 234 -7.59 -3.47 13.76
N LEU A 235 -6.68 -4.44 13.82
CA LEU A 235 -5.76 -4.60 14.95
C LEU A 235 -4.88 -3.36 15.14
N PHE A 236 -4.23 -2.88 14.07
CA PHE A 236 -3.33 -1.74 14.17
C PHE A 236 -4.06 -0.42 14.44
N LEU A 237 -5.24 -0.22 13.85
CA LEU A 237 -6.04 0.98 14.11
C LEU A 237 -6.60 1.00 15.55
N ILE A 238 -7.08 -0.13 16.06
CA ILE A 238 -7.58 -0.21 17.45
C ILE A 238 -6.45 0.05 18.44
N VAL A 239 -5.30 -0.62 18.27
CA VAL A 239 -4.14 -0.45 19.15
C VAL A 239 -3.62 0.99 19.11
N SER A 240 -3.52 1.58 17.92
CA SER A 240 -3.04 2.96 17.77
C SER A 240 -4.03 3.97 18.33
N PHE A 241 -5.33 3.78 18.14
CA PHE A 241 -6.36 4.63 18.72
C PHE A 241 -6.31 4.64 20.26
N ILE A 242 -6.25 3.45 20.89
CA ILE A 242 -6.16 3.32 22.35
C ILE A 242 -4.90 3.99 22.88
N LYS A 243 -3.74 3.75 22.24
CA LYS A 243 -2.47 4.37 22.64
C LYS A 243 -2.46 5.88 22.43
N PHE A 244 -3.02 6.37 21.32
CA PHE A 244 -3.08 7.79 21.01
C PHE A 244 -3.91 8.57 22.04
N LYS A 245 -5.03 8.00 22.51
CA LYS A 245 -5.83 8.62 23.58
C LYS A 245 -5.05 8.83 24.87
N LYS A 246 -4.14 7.91 25.20
CA LYS A 246 -3.34 7.96 26.45
C LYS A 246 -2.05 8.75 26.31
N LYS A 247 -1.67 9.13 25.09
CA LYS A 247 -0.38 9.75 24.82
C LYS A 247 -0.35 11.21 25.29
N GLU A 248 0.68 11.56 26.05
CA GLU A 248 1.01 12.94 26.39
C GLU A 248 1.79 13.58 25.24
N PHE A 249 1.46 14.82 24.90
CA PHE A 249 1.88 15.49 23.67
C PHE A 249 2.71 16.73 23.93
#